data_AF-A0A1D2R712-F1
#
_entry.id   AF-A0A1D2R712-F1
#
_cell.length_a   1.000
_cell.length_b   1.000
_cell.length_c   1.000
_cell.angle_alpha   90.00
_cell.angle_beta   90.00
_cell.angle_gamma   90.00
#
_symmetry.space_group_name_H-M   'P 1'
#
loop_
_entity.id
_entity.type
_entity.pdbx_description
1 polymer ?
#
loop_
_entity_poly.entity_id
_entity_poly.type
_entity_poly.pdbx_seq_one_letter_code
_entity_poly.pdbx_strand_id
1 'polypeptide(L)'
;MAAEEVVTMSDEGEVIVPGSIRKALGLKGKNKFIAIGGDDYIMFKQIKTPSPKEEFESLSREIEKKFREEGIERKDVEEAIKWARRK
;
A
#
# COMPACT_ATOMS: atom_id res chain seq x y z
N MET A 1 25.39 -4.65 8.79
CA MET A 1 25.91 -6.00 8.51
C MET A 1 24.81 -6.74 7.78
N ALA A 2 25.09 -7.31 6.60
CA ALA A 2 24.16 -8.24 5.98
C ALA A 2 24.16 -9.51 6.84
N ALA A 3 23.00 -9.95 7.29
CA ALA A 3 22.86 -11.24 7.94
C ALA A 3 22.68 -12.27 6.81
N GLU A 4 23.62 -13.21 6.71
CA GLU A 4 23.56 -14.32 5.76
C GLU A 4 23.11 -15.57 6.51
N GLU A 5 21.98 -16.13 6.11
CA GLU A 5 21.46 -17.38 6.64
C GLU A 5 21.00 -18.24 5.48
N VAL A 6 21.37 -19.52 5.51
CA VAL A 6 20.93 -20.51 4.53
C VAL A 6 19.50 -20.90 4.84
N VAL A 7 18.63 -20.82 3.82
CA VAL A 7 17.23 -21.21 3.90
C VAL A 7 16.93 -22.23 2.81
N THR A 8 16.08 -23.19 3.13
CA THR A 8 15.63 -24.20 2.18
C THR A 8 14.24 -23.82 1.68
N MET A 9 14.01 -23.99 0.39
CA MET A 9 12.71 -23.82 -0.23
C MET A 9 11.82 -25.03 0.09
N SER A 10 10.55 -24.81 0.42
CA SER A 10 9.59 -25.90 0.59
C SER A 10 9.21 -26.54 -0.75
N ASP A 11 8.53 -27.67 -0.71
CA ASP A 11 8.02 -28.34 -1.92
C ASP A 11 6.98 -27.48 -2.66
N GLU A 12 6.28 -26.60 -1.94
CA GLU A 12 5.35 -25.61 -2.48
C GLU A 12 6.05 -24.35 -3.04
N GLY A 13 7.38 -24.29 -2.97
CA GLY A 13 8.16 -23.15 -3.47
C GLY A 13 8.28 -21.98 -2.48
N GLU A 14 7.95 -22.18 -1.20
CA GLU A 14 8.02 -21.12 -0.20
C GLU A 14 9.44 -20.99 0.38
N VAL A 15 9.90 -19.75 0.58
CA VAL A 15 11.15 -19.46 1.30
C VAL A 15 10.84 -18.60 2.52
N ILE A 16 11.18 -19.09 3.69
CA ILE A 16 10.92 -18.39 4.95
C ILE A 16 12.03 -17.39 5.22
N VAL A 17 11.68 -16.10 5.33
CA VAL A 17 12.65 -15.06 5.73
C VAL A 17 13.01 -15.21 7.22
N PRO A 18 14.28 -15.44 7.58
CA PRO A 18 14.74 -15.59 8.95
C PRO A 18 14.36 -14.41 9.84
N GLY A 19 14.14 -14.67 11.13
CA GLY A 19 13.71 -13.65 12.10
C GLY A 19 14.72 -12.50 12.27
N SER A 20 16.00 -12.79 12.15
CA SER A 20 17.12 -11.83 12.16
C SER A 20 16.99 -10.81 11.02
N ILE A 21 16.85 -11.29 9.79
CA ILE A 21 16.71 -10.49 8.56
C ILE A 21 15.41 -9.68 8.61
N ARG A 22 14.29 -10.29 9.02
CA ARG A 22 13.01 -9.57 9.19
C ARG A 22 13.13 -8.37 10.13
N LYS A 23 13.81 -8.54 11.27
CA LYS A 23 14.03 -7.46 12.23
C LYS A 23 14.97 -6.39 11.67
N ALA A 24 16.09 -6.79 11.05
CA ALA A 24 17.06 -5.87 10.49
C ALA A 24 16.49 -4.99 9.37
N LEU A 25 15.62 -5.56 8.53
CA LEU A 25 14.97 -4.86 7.42
C LEU A 25 13.61 -4.24 7.79
N GLY A 26 13.15 -4.40 9.04
CA GLY A 26 11.86 -3.87 9.49
C GLY A 26 10.66 -4.46 8.77
N LEU A 27 10.76 -5.70 8.29
CA LEU A 27 9.70 -6.36 7.53
C LEU A 27 8.52 -6.70 8.45
N LYS A 28 7.32 -6.36 8.01
CA LYS A 28 6.05 -6.61 8.69
C LYS A 28 5.16 -7.50 7.82
N GLY A 29 4.20 -8.15 8.46
CA GLY A 29 3.12 -8.83 7.74
C GLY A 29 2.46 -7.85 6.76
N LYS A 30 2.13 -8.34 5.55
CA LYS A 30 1.57 -7.58 4.43
C LYS A 30 2.56 -6.68 3.65
N ASN A 31 3.85 -6.69 3.96
CA ASN A 31 4.82 -6.12 3.02
C ASN A 31 4.78 -6.89 1.71
N LYS A 32 4.70 -6.15 0.60
CA LYS A 32 4.68 -6.70 -0.74
C LYS A 32 6.06 -6.53 -1.37
N PHE A 33 6.45 -7.48 -2.22
CA PHE A 33 7.72 -7.48 -2.92
C PHE A 33 7.48 -7.75 -4.39
N ILE A 34 8.33 -7.18 -5.24
CA ILE A 34 8.50 -7.65 -6.61
C ILE A 34 9.64 -8.67 -6.57
N ALA A 35 9.40 -9.85 -7.16
CA ALA A 35 10.40 -10.87 -7.39
C ALA A 35 11.04 -10.66 -8.77
N ILE A 36 12.36 -10.66 -8.84
CA ILE A 36 13.13 -10.50 -10.07
C ILE A 36 14.13 -11.66 -10.13
N GLY A 37 14.01 -12.51 -11.14
CA GLY A 37 14.97 -13.58 -11.40
C GLY A 37 16.16 -13.09 -12.23
N GLY A 38 17.36 -13.51 -11.85
CA GLY A 38 18.57 -13.48 -12.67
C GLY A 38 19.03 -14.91 -12.98
N ASP A 39 20.21 -15.05 -13.58
CA ASP A 39 20.75 -16.36 -13.96
C ASP A 39 21.03 -17.27 -12.75
N ASP A 40 21.50 -16.70 -11.63
CA ASP A 40 21.89 -17.43 -10.42
C ASP A 40 21.29 -16.85 -9.12
N TYR A 41 20.38 -15.87 -9.22
CA TYR A 41 19.77 -15.24 -8.04
C TYR A 41 18.28 -14.93 -8.24
N ILE A 42 17.57 -14.81 -7.12
CA ILE A 42 16.23 -14.22 -7.05
C ILE A 42 16.31 -13.02 -6.10
N MET A 43 15.98 -11.83 -6.60
CA MET A 43 15.95 -10.61 -5.81
C MET A 43 14.51 -10.22 -5.48
N PHE A 44 14.23 -10.02 -4.20
CA PHE A 44 12.97 -9.47 -3.73
C PHE A 44 13.13 -7.99 -3.36
N LYS A 45 12.53 -7.11 -4.15
CA LYS A 45 12.51 -5.68 -3.86
C LYS A 45 11.19 -5.30 -3.22
N GLN A 46 11.23 -4.77 -2.00
CA GLN A 46 10.03 -4.30 -1.31
C GLN A 46 9.37 -3.18 -2.11
N ILE A 47 8.05 -3.30 -2.32
CA ILE A 47 7.22 -2.24 -2.87
C ILE A 47 6.41 -1.60 -1.77
N LYS A 48 6.39 -0.26 -1.76
CA LYS A 48 5.49 0.52 -0.92
C LYS A 48 4.20 0.71 -1.72
N THR A 49 3.19 -0.08 -1.43
CA THR A 49 1.84 0.25 -1.86
C THR A 49 1.28 1.31 -0.92
N PRO A 50 0.64 2.37 -1.43
CA PRO A 50 -0.05 3.33 -0.57
C PRO A 50 -1.04 2.56 0.29
N SER A 51 -1.16 2.96 1.56
CA SER A 51 -2.20 2.43 2.42
C SER A 51 -3.59 2.82 1.85
N PRO A 52 -4.65 2.05 2.14
CA PRO A 52 -6.01 2.45 1.77
C PRO A 52 -6.38 3.86 2.23
N LYS A 53 -5.78 4.32 3.35
CA LYS A 53 -5.94 5.68 3.85
C LYS A 53 -5.27 6.70 2.92
N GLU A 54 -4.02 6.48 2.55
CA GLU A 54 -3.29 7.38 1.63
C GLU A 54 -3.97 7.45 0.25
N GLU A 55 -4.47 6.31 -0.24
CA GLU A 55 -5.22 6.23 -1.49
C GLU A 55 -6.55 6.99 -1.40
N PHE A 56 -7.31 6.79 -0.32
CA PHE A 56 -8.54 7.54 -0.05
C PHE A 56 -8.29 9.05 0.08
N GLU A 57 -7.23 9.46 0.78
CA GLU A 57 -6.86 10.87 0.91
C GLU A 57 -6.44 11.49 -0.43
N SER A 58 -5.79 10.72 -1.30
CA SER A 58 -5.43 11.16 -2.65
C SER A 58 -6.68 11.38 -3.50
N LEU A 59 -7.59 10.40 -3.52
CA LEU A 59 -8.87 10.49 -4.23
C LEU A 59 -9.72 11.65 -3.72
N SER A 60 -9.82 11.80 -2.40
CA SER A 60 -10.57 12.89 -1.76
C SER A 60 -10.05 14.26 -2.18
N ARG A 61 -8.72 14.44 -2.22
CA ARG A 61 -8.08 15.69 -2.66
C ARG A 61 -8.38 16.01 -4.12
N GLU A 62 -8.39 15.01 -5.00
CA GLU A 62 -8.73 15.22 -6.41
C GLU A 62 -10.19 15.68 -6.58
N ILE A 63 -11.11 15.03 -5.86
CA ILE A 63 -12.54 15.39 -5.87
C ILE A 63 -12.73 16.81 -5.33
N GLU A 64 -12.09 17.15 -4.21
CA GLU A 64 -12.17 18.49 -3.63
C GLU A 64 -11.65 19.57 -4.59
N LYS A 65 -10.58 19.28 -5.35
CA LYS A 65 -10.08 20.19 -6.39
C LYS A 65 -11.13 20.43 -7.48
N LYS A 66 -11.76 19.38 -7.99
CA LYS A 66 -12.82 19.49 -9.01
C LYS A 66 -14.01 20.29 -8.49
N PHE A 67 -14.41 20.07 -7.24
CA PHE A 67 -15.51 20.82 -6.63
C PHE A 67 -15.20 22.32 -6.55
N ARG A 68 -13.97 22.68 -6.16
CA ARG A 68 -13.54 24.08 -6.14
C ARG A 68 -13.51 24.70 -7.54
N GLU A 69 -13.08 23.94 -8.56
CA GLU A 69 -13.06 24.39 -9.96
C GLU A 69 -14.49 24.63 -10.50
N GLU A 70 -15.45 23.81 -10.08
CA GLU A 70 -16.87 23.96 -10.43
C GLU A 70 -17.63 24.96 -9.53
N GLY A 71 -16.95 25.58 -8.56
CA GLY A 71 -17.56 26.56 -7.64
C GLY A 71 -18.50 25.94 -6.61
N ILE A 72 -18.40 24.63 -6.38
CA ILE A 72 -19.20 23.92 -5.35
C ILE A 72 -18.63 24.25 -3.97
N GLU A 73 -19.45 24.88 -3.16
CA GLU A 73 -19.13 25.25 -1.79
C GLU A 73 -19.64 24.21 -0.78
N ARG A 74 -19.14 24.31 0.45
CA ARG A 74 -19.57 23.45 1.55
C ARG A 74 -21.08 23.54 1.81
N LYS A 75 -21.70 24.70 1.55
CA LYS A 75 -23.15 24.92 1.69
C LYS A 75 -23.94 24.05 0.71
N ASP A 76 -23.50 23.93 -0.54
CA ASP A 76 -24.16 23.09 -1.56
C ASP A 76 -24.20 21.62 -1.12
N VAL A 77 -23.11 21.16 -0.51
CA VAL A 77 -23.03 19.80 0.06
C VAL A 77 -24.00 19.63 1.23
N GLU A 78 -24.08 20.61 2.14
CA GLU A 78 -25.00 20.56 3.26
C GLU A 78 -26.47 20.56 2.83
N GLU A 79 -26.81 21.34 1.80
CA GLU A 79 -28.15 21.36 1.20
C GLU A 79 -28.47 20.03 0.51
N ALA A 80 -27.54 19.46 -0.25
CA ALA A 80 -27.71 18.16 -0.88
C ALA A 80 -27.94 17.04 0.16
N ILE A 81 -27.21 17.06 1.28
CA ILE A 81 -27.39 16.10 2.39
C ILE A 81 -28.79 16.26 3.03
N LYS A 82 -29.22 17.51 3.28
CA LYS A 82 -30.56 17.79 3.83
C LYS A 82 -31.65 17.32 2.89
N TRP A 83 -31.49 17.54 1.58
CA TRP A 83 -32.40 17.04 0.55
C TRP A 83 -32.47 15.50 0.55
N ALA A 84 -31.33 14.82 0.55
CA ALA A 84 -31.26 13.36 0.50
C ALA A 84 -31.88 12.68 1.73
N ARG A 85 -31.76 13.29 2.92
CA ARG A 85 -32.32 12.77 4.19
C ARG A 85 -33.80 13.11 4.42
N ARG A 86 -34.40 13.96 3.59
CA ARG A 86 -35.83 14.28 3.62
C ARG A 86 -36.68 13.25 2.87
N LYS A 87 -36.04 12.37 2.09
CA LYS A 87 -36.62 11.12 1.61
C LYS A 87 -36.48 10.04 2.68
#